data_AF-A0A0R3R6B1-F1
#
_entry.id   AF-A0A0R3R6B1-F1
#
_cell.length_a   1.000
_cell.length_b   1.000
_cell.length_c   1.000
_cell.angle_alpha   90.00
_cell.angle_beta   90.00
_cell.angle_gamma   90.00
#
_symmetry.space_group_name_H-M   'P 1'
#
loop_
_entity.id
_entity.type
_entity.pdbx_description
1 polymer ?
#
loop_
_entity_poly.entity_id
_entity_poly.type
_entity_poly.pdbx_seq_one_letter_code
_entity_poly.pdbx_strand_id
1 'polypeptide(L)' 'MHLFRGVHPTLYTEPKNEDWKADIDLRVAHGMKEGKACGFIKSNDLIIIITGWSKGSGHTNTMRIIRVP' A
#
# COMPACT_ATOMS: atom_id res chain seq x y z
N MET A 1 7.45 -0.83 -13.67
CA MET A 1 6.06 -0.61 -13.21
C MET A 1 5.20 0.07 -14.28
N HIS A 2 5.66 1.17 -14.91
CA HIS A 2 4.86 1.92 -15.91
C HIS A 2 4.40 1.14 -17.15
N LEU A 3 4.93 -0.07 -17.40
CA LEU A 3 4.53 -0.91 -18.54
C LEU A 3 3.20 -1.65 -18.33
N PHE A 4 2.67 -1.68 -17.10
CA PHE A 4 1.47 -2.46 -16.78
C PHE A 4 0.24 -1.57 -16.67
N ARG A 5 -0.85 -1.95 -17.35
CA ARG A 5 -2.12 -1.22 -17.32
C ARG A 5 -2.70 -1.18 -15.91
N GLY A 6 -3.16 0.00 -15.49
CA GLY A 6 -3.78 0.20 -14.18
C GLY A 6 -2.80 0.29 -13.00
N VAL A 7 -1.49 0.28 -13.26
CA VAL A 7 -0.47 0.48 -12.23
C VAL A 7 -0.07 1.95 -12.16
N HIS A 8 -0.34 2.58 -11.02
CA HIS A 8 0.17 3.91 -10.68
C HIS A 8 1.31 3.76 -9.65
N PRO A 9 2.59 3.78 -10.06
CA PRO A 9 3.69 3.58 -9.14
C PRO A 9 3.93 4.82 -8.28
N THR A 10 4.23 4.60 -7.00
CA THR A 10 4.59 5.64 -6.03
C THR A 10 5.94 5.30 -5.40
N LEU A 11 6.72 6.31 -5.04
CA LEU A 11 8.04 6.16 -4.43
C LEU A 11 7.97 6.50 -2.93
N TYR A 12 8.23 5.50 -2.09
CA TYR A 12 8.35 5.68 -0.64
C TYR A 12 9.82 5.87 -0.27
N THR A 13 10.17 7.06 0.22
CA THR A 13 11.55 7.48 0.52
C THR A 13 11.93 7.40 1.99
N GLU A 14 10.96 7.19 2.89
CA GLU A 14 11.23 7.15 4.32
C GLU A 14 12.08 5.92 4.69
N PRO A 15 12.90 6.03 5.76
CA PRO A 15 13.66 4.91 6.27
C PRO A 15 12.77 3.72 6.63
N LYS A 16 13.33 2.52 6.44
CA LYS A 16 12.64 1.29 6.79
C LYS A 16 12.45 1.19 8.31
N ASN A 17 11.24 0.87 8.75
CA ASN A 17 10.98 0.55 10.16
C ASN A 17 11.51 -0.86 10.50
N GLU A 18 12.09 -1.02 11.70
CA GLU A 18 12.57 -2.30 12.19
C GLU A 18 11.44 -3.31 12.37
N ASP A 19 10.28 -2.86 12.85
CA ASP A 19 9.06 -3.66 12.84
C ASP A 19 8.50 -3.72 11.41
N TRP A 20 8.55 -4.92 10.84
CA TRP A 20 8.04 -5.21 9.52
C TRP A 20 6.56 -4.87 9.36
N LYS A 21 5.72 -5.14 10.37
CA LYS A 21 4.29 -4.86 10.28
C LYS A 21 4.03 -3.36 10.26
N ALA A 22 4.70 -2.62 11.15
CA ALA A 22 4.64 -1.17 11.15
C ALA A 22 5.17 -0.57 9.82
N ASP A 23 6.26 -1.11 9.26
CA ASP A 23 6.79 -0.66 7.95
C ASP A 23 5.76 -0.83 6.82
N ILE A 24 5.04 -1.96 6.80
CA ILE A 24 3.97 -2.20 5.83
C ILE A 24 2.85 -1.18 6.02
N ASP A 25 2.36 -0.97 7.24
CA ASP A 25 1.24 -0.07 7.50
C ASP A 25 1.61 1.39 7.14
N LEU A 26 2.86 1.82 7.36
CA LEU A 26 3.36 3.13 6.92
C LEU A 26 3.38 3.28 5.39
N ARG A 27 3.82 2.25 4.66
CA ARG A 27 3.81 2.25 3.18
C ARG A 27 2.38 2.25 2.62
N VAL A 28 1.48 1.50 3.25
CA VAL A 28 0.06 1.47 2.89
C VAL A 28 -0.57 2.85 3.13
N ALA A 29 -0.27 3.50 4.26
CA ALA A 29 -0.73 4.86 4.55
C ALA A 29 -0.20 5.88 3.53
N HIS A 30 1.07 5.77 3.13
CA HIS A 30 1.64 6.58 2.06
C HIS A 30 0.91 6.36 0.72
N GLY A 31 0.69 5.11 0.31
CA GLY A 31 -0.08 4.80 -0.90
C GLY A 31 -1.51 5.32 -0.87
N MET A 32 -2.18 5.27 0.29
CA MET A 32 -3.50 5.87 0.46
C MET A 32 -3.47 7.40 0.33
N LYS A 33 -2.44 8.07 0.87
CA LYS A 33 -2.28 9.52 0.76
C LYS A 33 -2.10 9.95 -0.70
N GLU A 34 -1.22 9.28 -1.44
CA GLU A 34 -1.02 9.53 -2.87
C GLU A 34 -2.30 9.25 -3.67
N GLY A 35 -2.98 8.12 -3.41
CA GLY A 35 -4.25 7.79 -4.06
C GLY A 35 -5.37 8.80 -3.78
N LYS A 36 -5.43 9.37 -2.56
CA LYS A 36 -6.34 10.49 -2.22
C LYS A 36 -5.95 11.75 -2.99
N ALA A 37 -4.67 12.09 -3.08
CA ALA A 37 -4.18 13.27 -3.81
C ALA A 37 -4.47 13.17 -5.32
N CYS A 38 -4.38 11.98 -5.91
CA CYS A 38 -4.75 11.73 -7.30
C CYS A 38 -6.27 11.64 -7.54
N GLY A 39 -7.10 11.67 -6.48
CA GLY A 39 -8.55 11.53 -6.56
C GLY A 39 -9.06 10.11 -6.84
N PHE A 40 -8.20 9.10 -6.74
CA PHE A 40 -8.56 7.68 -6.91
C PHE A 40 -9.29 7.11 -5.70
N ILE A 41 -8.97 7.62 -4.51
CA ILE A 41 -9.49 7.13 -3.23
C ILE A 41 -10.21 8.28 -2.53
N LYS A 42 -11.41 8.02 -2.02
CA LYS A 42 -12.15 8.94 -1.16
C LYS A 42 -12.31 8.35 0.24
N SER A 43 -12.62 9.20 1.21
CA SER A 43 -13.02 8.72 2.54
C SER A 43 -14.26 7.85 2.42
N ASN A 44 -14.34 6.81 3.26
CA ASN A 44 -15.39 5.81 3.29
C ASN A 44 -15.39 4.79 2.13
N ASP A 45 -14.49 4.90 1.16
CA ASP A 45 -14.31 3.87 0.13
C ASP A 45 -13.76 2.57 0.72
N LEU A 46 -14.07 1.45 0.09
CA LEU A 46 -13.42 0.17 0.36
C LEU A 46 -12.20 0.01 -0.54
N ILE A 47 -11.06 -0.31 0.06
CA ILE A 47 -9.82 -0.60 -0.68
C ILE A 47 -9.32 -2.00 -0.34
N ILE A 48 -8.61 -2.59 -1.31
CA ILE A 48 -7.96 -3.89 -1.17
C ILE A 48 -6.47 -3.66 -1.02
N ILE A 49 -5.90 -4.19 0.06
CA ILE A 49 -4.46 -4.17 0.33
C ILE A 49 -3.91 -5.58 0.13
N ILE A 50 -2.86 -5.69 -0.68
CA ILE A 50 -2.19 -6.96 -0.98
C ILE A 50 -0.76 -6.88 -0.43
N THR A 51 -0.41 -7.79 0.48
CA THR A 51 0.88 -7.82 1.19
C THR A 51 1.36 -9.26 1.42
N GLY A 52 2.59 -9.42 1.92
CA GLY A 52 3.08 -10.71 2.41
C GLY A 52 2.94 -10.83 3.93
N TRP A 53 2.78 -12.06 4.41
CA TRP A 53 2.63 -12.35 5.85
C TRP A 53 3.94 -12.17 6.65
N SER A 54 5.10 -12.23 5.98
CA SER A 54 6.42 -12.13 6.60
C SER A 54 7.40 -11.32 5.74
N LYS A 55 8.52 -10.92 6.35
CA LYS A 55 9.61 -10.18 5.68
C LYS A 55 10.32 -11.10 4.68
N GLY A 56 10.46 -10.64 3.45
CA GLY A 56 11.18 -11.36 2.39
C GLY A 56 10.57 -11.11 1.02
N SER A 57 11.33 -11.39 -0.04
CA SER A 57 10.84 -11.31 -1.42
C SER A 57 9.98 -12.53 -1.78
N GLY A 58 8.97 -12.35 -2.64
CA GLY A 58 8.25 -13.45 -3.27
C GLY A 58 7.11 -14.09 -2.46
N HIS A 59 6.74 -13.53 -1.31
CA HIS A 59 5.75 -14.12 -0.40
C HIS A 59 4.42 -13.33 -0.33
N THR A 60 3.96 -12.75 -1.44
CA THR A 60 2.68 -12.03 -1.47
C THR A 60 1.50 -13.01 -1.36
N ASN A 61 0.84 -13.04 -0.20
CA ASN A 61 -0.18 -14.05 0.11
C ASN A 61 -1.32 -13.56 1.02
N THR A 62 -1.31 -12.28 1.42
CA THR A 62 -2.29 -11.73 2.36
C THR A 62 -3.09 -10.62 1.70
N MET A 63 -4.42 -10.73 1.73
CA MET A 63 -5.35 -9.71 1.23
C MET A 63 -6.18 -9.17 2.39
N ARG A 64 -6.26 -7.84 2.51
CA ARG A 64 -7.12 -7.14 3.48
C ARG A 64 -8.08 -6.25 2.72
N ILE A 65 -9.35 -6.24 3.13
CA ILE A 65 -10.33 -5.25 2.69
C ILE A 65 -10.49 -4.27 3.84
N ILE A 66 -10.20 -3.00 3.62
CA ILE A 66 -10.36 -1.97 4.65
C ILE A 66 -11.20 -0.82 4.13
N ARG A 67 -11.91 -0.16 5.05
CA ARG A 67 -12.61 1.09 4.78
C ARG A 67 -11.66 2.24 5.04
N VAL A 68 -11.53 3.13 4.07
CA VAL A 68 -10.68 4.30 4.17
C VAL A 68 -11.27 5.27 5.19
N PRO A 69 -10.48 5.77 6.16
CA PRO A 69 -10.93 6.78 7.10
C PRO A 69 -11.24 8.10 6.39
#